data_AF-A0A532V0G9-F1
#
_entry.id   AF-A0A532V0G9-F1
#
_cell.length_a   1.000
_cell.length_b   1.000
_cell.length_c   1.000
_cell.angle_alpha   90.00
_cell.angle_beta   90.00
_cell.angle_gamma   90.00
#
_symmetry.space_group_name_H-M   'P 1'
#
loop_
_entity.id
_entity.type
_entity.pdbx_description
1 polymer ?
#
loop_
_entity_poly.entity_id
_entity_poly.type
_entity_poly.pdbx_seq_one_letter_code
_entity_poly.pdbx_strand_id
1 'polypeptide(L)' 'MITTEKKEDITPICPHCKKELNKIFFQELKYDWGKRYLHFCPECRACLGVSHRKGPMFGM' A
#
# COMPACT_ATOMS: atom_id res chain seq x y z
N MET A 1 -9.98 17.19 -16.26
CA MET A 1 -8.89 16.31 -15.78
C MET A 1 -8.26 16.98 -14.58
N ILE A 2 -7.91 16.22 -13.55
CA ILE A 2 -7.25 16.75 -12.35
C ILE A 2 -5.74 16.67 -12.60
N THR A 3 -5.03 17.77 -12.36
CA THR A 3 -3.56 17.84 -12.49
C THR A 3 -2.92 17.08 -11.33
N THR A 4 -1.87 16.32 -11.62
CA THR A 4 -1.12 15.56 -10.62
C THR A 4 0.28 16.13 -10.46
N GLU A 5 0.69 16.39 -9.22
CA GLU A 5 2.06 16.76 -8.86
C GLU A 5 2.65 15.72 -7.91
N LYS A 6 3.95 15.45 -8.06
CA LYS A 6 4.69 14.58 -7.16
C LYS A 6 5.15 15.37 -5.94
N LYS A 7 4.81 14.88 -4.74
CA LYS A 7 5.26 15.44 -3.45
C LYS A 7 5.77 14.28 -2.59
N GLU A 8 7.05 14.28 -2.25
CA GLU A 8 7.69 13.24 -1.41
C GLU A 8 7.89 13.72 0.03
N ASP A 9 7.86 15.04 0.20
CA ASP A 9 8.01 15.84 1.42
C ASP A 9 6.73 15.89 2.27
N ILE A 10 5.62 15.33 1.78
CA ILE A 10 4.34 15.25 2.51
C ILE A 10 4.13 13.82 2.99
N THR A 11 4.02 13.64 4.31
CA THR A 11 3.65 12.36 4.89
C THR A 11 2.13 12.13 4.75
N PRO A 12 1.69 10.99 4.20
CA PRO A 12 0.27 10.72 4.07
C PRO A 12 -0.37 10.51 5.44
N ILE A 13 -1.65 10.87 5.55
CA ILE A 13 -2.43 10.68 6.77
C ILE A 13 -3.33 9.45 6.61
N CYS A 14 -3.46 8.65 7.67
CA CYS A 14 -4.41 7.55 7.68
C CYS A 14 -5.84 8.07 7.54
N PRO A 15 -6.63 7.60 6.55
CA PRO A 15 -7.99 8.10 6.35
C PRO A 15 -8.93 7.73 7.51
N HIS A 16 -8.60 6.70 8.28
CA HIS A 16 -9.41 6.18 9.38
C HIS A 16 -9.11 6.85 10.73
N CYS A 17 -7.86 6.85 11.18
CA CYS A 17 -7.50 7.41 12.50
C CYS A 17 -6.89 8.81 12.45
N LYS A 18 -6.73 9.39 11.26
CA LYS A 18 -6.18 10.73 11.03
C LYS A 18 -4.76 10.97 11.57
N LYS A 19 -4.02 9.92 11.92
CA LYS A 19 -2.60 9.98 12.29
C LYS A 19 -1.71 9.94 11.05
N GLU A 20 -0.55 10.57 11.14
CA GLU A 20 0.50 10.51 10.11
C GLU A 20 1.02 9.09 9.93
N LEU A 21 1.18 8.67 8.67
CA LEU A 21 1.70 7.36 8.29
C LEU A 21 3.20 7.43 7.99
N ASN A 22 3.99 7.64 9.03
CA ASN A 22 5.46 7.56 8.95
C ASN A 22 5.96 6.14 8.66
N LYS A 23 5.12 5.13 8.90
CA LYS A 23 5.37 3.72 8.61
C LYS A 23 4.06 3.06 8.16
N ILE A 24 4.17 2.02 7.33
CA ILE A 24 3.05 1.18 6.90
C ILE A 24 3.43 -0.27 7.22
N PHE A 25 2.53 -1.00 7.87
CA PHE A 25 2.70 -2.43 8.07
C PHE A 25 2.16 -3.17 6.87
N PHE A 26 2.78 -4.31 6.56
CA PHE A 26 2.31 -5.18 5.49
C PHE A 26 2.24 -6.64 5.95
N GLN A 27 1.32 -7.38 5.35
CA GLN A 27 1.21 -8.83 5.52
C GLN A 27 1.17 -9.49 4.14
N GLU A 28 2.00 -10.53 3.95
CA GLU A 28 1.94 -11.38 2.77
C GLU A 28 0.70 -12.27 2.84
N LEU A 29 -0.14 -12.18 1.82
CA LEU A 29 -1.30 -13.05 1.65
C LEU A 29 -0.87 -14.26 0.83
N LYS A 30 -1.09 -15.46 1.37
CA LYS A 30 -0.84 -16.70 0.64
C LYS A 30 -1.75 -16.77 -0.56
N TYR A 31 -1.16 -16.92 -1.74
CA TYR A 31 -1.87 -17.12 -2.99
C TYR A 31 -1.01 -17.99 -3.89
N ASP A 32 -1.62 -18.94 -4.59
CA ASP A 32 -0.88 -19.96 -5.35
C ASP A 32 -0.16 -19.37 -6.58
N TRP A 33 -0.57 -18.18 -7.05
CA TRP A 33 -0.02 -17.54 -8.24
C TRP A 33 0.38 -16.09 -7.99
N GLY A 34 1.55 -15.88 -7.38
CA GLY A 34 2.15 -14.56 -7.16
C GLY A 34 2.03 -14.05 -5.72
N LYS A 35 2.68 -12.92 -5.43
CA LYS A 35 2.71 -12.33 -4.09
C LYS A 35 1.73 -11.17 -3.97
N ARG A 36 0.84 -11.24 -2.99
CA ARG A 36 -0.08 -10.16 -2.63
C ARG A 36 0.27 -9.64 -1.24
N TYR A 37 0.24 -8.33 -1.07
CA TYR A 37 0.54 -7.69 0.20
C TYR A 37 -0.64 -6.84 0.65
N LEU A 38 -1.12 -7.12 1.86
CA LEU A 38 -2.09 -6.29 2.56
C LEU A 38 -1.33 -5.21 3.33
N HIS A 39 -1.55 -3.94 3.00
CA HIS A 39 -0.98 -2.80 3.72
C HIS A 39 -1.99 -2.26 4.71
N PHE A 40 -1.56 -1.99 5.94
CA PHE A 40 -2.45 -1.49 6.99
C PHE A 40 -1.74 -0.49 7.91
N CYS A 41 -2.55 0.36 8.54
CA CYS A 41 -2.07 1.39 9.45
C CYS A 41 -1.50 0.75 10.73
N PRO A 42 -0.29 1.15 11.18
CA PRO A 42 0.29 0.61 12.41
C PRO A 42 -0.50 1.00 13.67
N GLU A 43 -1.19 2.14 13.63
CA GLU A 43 -1.89 2.71 14.78
C GLU A 43 -3.28 2.11 14.97
N CYS A 44 -4.11 2.12 13.92
CA CYS A 44 -5.50 1.69 14.00
C CYS A 44 -5.77 0.33 13.35
N ARG A 45 -4.76 -0.26 12.69
CA ARG A 45 -4.86 -1.54 11.97
C ARG A 45 -5.84 -1.56 10.79
N ALA A 46 -6.39 -0.40 10.40
CA ALA A 46 -7.25 -0.30 9.23
C ALA A 46 -6.47 -0.63 7.95
N CYS A 47 -7.11 -1.38 7.05
CA CYS A 47 -6.56 -1.72 5.74
C CYS A 47 -6.44 -0.47 4.86
N LEU A 48 -5.22 -0.17 4.41
CA LEU A 48 -4.92 0.97 3.53
C LEU A 48 -4.93 0.58 2.05
N GLY A 49 -4.65 -0.69 1.73
CA GLY A 49 -4.71 -1.18 0.36
C GLY A 49 -4.12 -2.58 0.22
N VAL A 50 -4.43 -3.22 -0.91
CA VAL A 50 -3.85 -4.51 -1.31
C VAL A 50 -3.02 -4.28 -2.56
N SER A 51 -1.74 -4.64 -2.51
CA SER A 51 -0.90 -4.66 -3.70
C SER A 51 -0.77 -6.07 -4.23
N HIS A 52 -0.62 -6.16 -5.55
CA HIS A 52 -0.27 -7.39 -6.23
C HIS A 52 1.03 -7.12 -6.98
N ARG A 53 2.10 -7.85 -6.62
CA ARG A 53 3.32 -7.81 -7.42
C ARG A 53 3.08 -8.70 -8.64
N LYS A 54 2.73 -8.09 -9.78
CA LYS A 54 2.86 -8.77 -11.07
C LYS A 54 4.33 -9.21 -11.19
N GLY A 55 4.56 -10.51 -11.34
CA GLY A 55 5.88 -11.03 -11.68
C GLY A 55 6.39 -10.36 -12.97
N PRO A 56 7.71 -10.39 -13.24
CA PRO A 56 8.23 -9.83 -14.47
C PRO A 56 7.44 -10.43 -15.65
N MET A 57 6.91 -9.56 -16.50
CA MET A 57 6.25 -9.92 -17.74
C MET A 57 7.35 -10.27 -18.75
N PHE A 58 8.11 -11.34 -18.49
CA PHE A 58 8.81 -12.03 -19.56
C PHE A 58 7.82 -13.03 -20.12
N GLY A 59 7.26 -12.69 -21.27
CA GLY A 59 6.53 -13.64 -22.08
C GLY A 59 7.37 -14.90 -22.28
N MET A 60 6.73 -16.05 -22.05
CA MET A 60 6.83 -17.12 -23.02
C MET A 60 6.21 -16.63 -24.33
#